data_AF-A0A7S0ZEV6-F1
#
_entry.id   AF-A0A7S0ZEV6-F1
#
_cell.length_a   1.000
_cell.length_b   1.000
_cell.length_c   1.000
_cell.angle_alpha   90.00
_cell.angle_beta   90.00
_cell.angle_gamma   90.00
#
_symmetry.space_group_name_H-M   'P 1'
#
loop_
_entity.id
_entity.type
_entity.pdbx_description
1 polymer ?
#
loop_
_entity_poly.entity_id
_entity_poly.type
_entity_poly.pdbx_seq_one_letter_code
_entity_poly.pdbx_strand_id
1 'polypeptide(L)'
;LEDVSAHYFSVAYDIEESGQRIMNYGLVVADHLYRHRSFVVINHADVAMEFIFRHNLPPSAKSELNFSVTNTSLKKVSSLTISAKSKRRIFLYYRPSLESFSVQDQTQPIHVDQPKLIEFNLHVLCRLVKNFQVTIKAQCQVCPANFQISSNDLRFVLGRAISTSSQTQTPSSATTSVSVSSPSFDLVSHALPSPTAALTTLSFPVDDRISVSTEPALSVIQISNMQKPALRYIVRSHAYFFEVSPQENTLLDAQGVVHELVVKPNLVRIRERWNFLKNEKYVEEHITIYNEKVPREFFWVRLRLSFGGATEFSASIHRRATAFAELEDIVAAFLPLFATFWASFKRPRVAGSGADSLALAMASGGEGNESVDHLLESIARHRRVTGDVESLESWLEKLETAKQAQGYDQLLFEMHYVTDELVYYALRDPSEAVIELANVLYSFVFKHSIFSEFIHHAFDSSRSNAHIPVMPRVLAPFVGQLTHFLSYFPEHTERFGALRELQTKLRVMLPKWNHSRTHA
;
A
#
# COMPACT_ATOMS: atom_id res chain seq x y z
N LEU A 1 25.13 9.08 28.02
CA LEU A 1 23.72 9.27 28.46
C LEU A 1 22.72 8.61 27.50
N GLU A 2 22.94 8.66 26.17
CA GLU A 2 22.13 7.91 25.20
C GLU A 2 22.17 6.38 25.41
N ASP A 3 23.29 5.84 25.91
CA ASP A 3 23.48 4.39 26.07
C ASP A 3 22.78 3.79 27.30
N VAL A 4 22.72 4.52 28.41
CA VAL A 4 22.09 4.06 29.67
C VAL A 4 20.57 4.12 29.59
N SER A 5 20.03 5.05 28.80
CA SER A 5 18.59 5.24 28.64
C SER A 5 17.97 4.23 27.64
N ALA A 6 18.75 3.79 26.65
CA ALA A 6 18.40 2.68 25.76
C ALA A 6 18.18 1.35 26.50
N HIS A 7 18.76 1.19 27.71
CA HIS A 7 18.51 0.04 28.57
C HIS A 7 17.09 0.01 29.17
N TYR A 8 16.43 1.16 29.31
CA TYR A 8 15.08 1.24 29.90
C TYR A 8 14.00 1.12 28.83
N PHE A 9 14.17 1.80 27.70
CA PHE A 9 13.28 1.62 26.57
C PHE A 9 13.96 1.96 25.24
N SER A 10 13.37 1.45 24.17
CA SER A 10 13.76 1.80 22.81
C SER A 10 12.53 2.09 21.96
N VAL A 11 12.74 2.77 20.84
CA VAL A 11 11.69 3.03 19.87
C VAL A 11 12.16 2.51 18.52
N ALA A 12 11.39 1.58 17.94
CA ALA A 12 11.60 1.07 16.59
C ALA A 12 10.72 1.84 15.60
N TYR A 13 11.33 2.33 14.54
CA TYR A 13 10.71 3.11 13.47
C TYR A 13 11.56 2.96 12.20
N ASP A 14 11.06 3.46 11.08
CA ASP A 14 11.72 3.27 9.79
C ASP A 14 13.15 3.84 9.76
N ILE A 15 14.05 3.16 9.06
CA ILE A 15 15.47 3.50 8.95
C ILE A 15 15.79 3.77 7.48
N GLU A 16 16.19 5.01 7.17
CA GLU A 16 16.61 5.43 5.82
C GLU A 16 18.15 5.59 5.74
N GLU A 17 18.63 5.45 4.50
CA GLU A 17 19.96 5.43 3.83
C GLU A 17 21.29 5.74 4.55
N SER A 18 21.35 6.30 5.74
CA SER A 18 22.61 6.83 6.32
C SER A 18 22.84 6.49 7.79
N GLY A 19 22.06 5.55 8.34
CA GLY A 19 21.98 5.35 9.79
C GLY A 19 21.19 6.45 10.50
N GLN A 20 20.70 7.45 9.75
CA GLN A 20 19.80 8.47 10.26
C GLN A 20 18.38 7.91 10.29
N ARG A 21 17.85 7.77 11.50
CA ARG A 21 16.51 7.24 11.71
C ARG A 21 15.48 8.32 11.33
N ILE A 22 14.89 8.20 10.13
CA ILE A 22 13.90 9.14 9.58
C ILE A 22 12.67 8.34 9.14
N MET A 23 11.49 8.80 9.55
CA MET A 23 10.21 8.31 9.07
C MET A 23 9.80 9.05 7.80
N ASN A 24 10.00 8.41 6.64
CA ASN A 24 9.71 9.01 5.35
C ASN A 24 8.28 8.65 4.88
N TYR A 25 7.41 9.64 4.75
CA TYR A 25 6.09 9.47 4.16
C TYR A 25 6.14 9.45 2.63
N GLY A 26 7.23 9.94 2.03
CA GLY A 26 7.36 10.13 0.59
C GLY A 26 6.47 11.26 0.09
N LEU A 27 5.91 11.06 -1.11
CA LEU A 27 4.92 11.96 -1.70
C LEU A 27 3.57 11.78 -0.98
N VAL A 28 3.04 12.86 -0.43
CA VAL A 28 1.72 12.89 0.21
C VAL A 28 0.84 13.95 -0.43
N VAL A 29 -0.45 13.70 -0.42
CA VAL A 29 -1.49 14.52 -1.04
C VAL A 29 -2.14 15.36 0.06
N ALA A 30 -2.29 16.66 -0.19
CA ALA A 30 -2.94 17.56 0.75
C ALA A 30 -4.36 17.10 1.09
N ASP A 31 -4.74 17.30 2.35
CA ASP A 31 -6.03 16.97 2.97
C ASP A 31 -6.39 15.47 2.99
N HIS A 32 -5.53 14.61 2.43
CA HIS A 32 -5.64 13.16 2.51
C HIS A 32 -5.23 12.65 3.91
N LEU A 33 -5.95 11.66 4.45
CA LEU A 33 -5.66 11.09 5.76
C LEU A 33 -4.74 9.87 5.66
N TYR A 34 -3.50 10.02 6.12
CA TYR A 34 -2.52 8.95 6.24
C TYR A 34 -2.58 8.34 7.66
N ARG A 35 -2.99 7.08 7.78
CA ARG A 35 -3.19 6.39 9.09
C ARG A 35 -2.35 5.13 9.32
N HIS A 36 -1.50 4.79 8.36
CA HIS A 36 -0.81 3.49 8.31
C HIS A 36 0.66 3.55 8.73
N ARG A 37 1.22 4.76 8.91
CA ARG A 37 2.54 4.96 9.50
C ARG A 37 2.50 4.74 11.01
N SER A 38 3.54 4.12 11.55
CA SER A 38 3.63 3.82 12.97
C SER A 38 5.07 3.75 13.47
N PHE A 39 5.23 3.82 14.79
CA PHE A 39 6.45 3.44 15.50
C PHE A 39 6.09 2.52 16.67
N VAL A 40 7.07 1.77 17.17
CA VAL A 40 6.87 0.80 18.26
C VAL A 40 7.74 1.20 19.43
N VAL A 41 7.10 1.42 20.58
CA VAL A 41 7.80 1.67 21.84
C VAL A 41 7.98 0.33 22.56
N ILE A 42 9.20 0.03 22.95
CA ILE A 42 9.58 -1.21 23.62
C ILE A 42 10.07 -0.86 25.02
N ASN A 43 9.33 -1.30 26.03
CA ASN A 43 9.72 -1.19 27.42
C ASN A 43 10.65 -2.36 27.78
N HIS A 44 11.91 -2.06 28.07
CA HIS A 44 12.92 -3.04 28.48
C HIS A 44 13.02 -3.17 29.99
N ALA A 45 12.32 -2.35 30.77
CA ALA A 45 12.33 -2.41 32.23
C ALA A 45 11.44 -3.55 32.76
N ASP A 46 11.72 -3.96 34.00
CA ASP A 46 10.92 -4.93 34.76
C ASP A 46 9.67 -4.32 35.40
N VAL A 47 9.41 -3.03 35.14
CA VAL A 47 8.25 -2.29 35.65
C VAL A 47 7.47 -1.66 34.51
N ALA A 48 6.16 -1.47 34.72
CA ALA A 48 5.34 -0.72 33.79
C ALA A 48 5.79 0.75 33.74
N MET A 49 5.90 1.31 32.54
CA MET A 49 6.35 2.68 32.33
C MET A 49 5.30 3.48 31.55
N GLU A 50 5.14 4.75 31.92
CA GLU A 50 4.27 5.68 31.22
C GLU A 50 5.05 6.52 30.22
N PHE A 51 4.59 6.48 28.98
CA PHE A 51 5.16 7.21 27.85
C PHE A 51 4.25 8.36 27.45
N ILE A 52 4.83 9.50 27.08
CA ILE A 52 4.14 10.69 26.58
C ILE A 52 4.58 10.93 25.14
N PHE A 53 3.62 11.22 24.27
CA PHE A 53 3.85 11.48 22.86
C PHE A 53 3.58 12.95 22.54
N ARG A 54 4.51 13.59 21.83
CA ARG A 54 4.39 14.98 21.36
C ARG A 54 4.90 15.09 19.94
N HIS A 55 4.53 16.15 19.25
CA HIS A 55 5.12 16.53 17.96
C HIS A 55 5.31 18.03 17.90
N ASN A 56 6.20 18.48 17.00
CA ASN A 56 6.40 19.89 16.69
C ASN A 56 5.92 20.23 15.27
N LEU A 57 5.00 19.45 14.70
CA LEU A 57 4.38 19.74 13.40
C LEU A 57 4.03 21.24 13.33
N PRO A 58 4.51 21.97 12.32
CA PRO A 58 4.27 23.39 12.21
C PRO A 58 2.76 23.65 12.29
N PRO A 59 2.31 24.63 13.08
CA PRO A 59 0.92 25.04 13.12
C PRO A 59 0.58 25.79 11.83
N SER A 60 0.57 25.11 10.69
CA SER A 60 -0.34 25.49 9.60
C SER A 60 -1.75 25.27 10.13
N ALA A 61 -2.67 26.20 9.91
CA ALA A 61 -4.02 26.18 10.51
C ALA A 61 -4.85 24.94 10.14
N LYS A 62 -4.40 24.09 9.21
CA LYS A 62 -5.11 22.87 8.78
C LYS A 62 -4.34 21.55 8.81
N SER A 63 -3.00 21.52 9.00
CA SER A 63 -2.31 20.22 9.09
C SER A 63 -2.58 19.58 10.45
N GLU A 64 -3.01 18.32 10.46
CA GLU A 64 -3.37 17.60 11.68
C GLU A 64 -2.47 16.38 11.85
N LEU A 65 -2.01 16.15 13.08
CA LEU A 65 -1.33 14.92 13.46
C LEU A 65 -1.87 14.42 14.80
N ASN A 66 -2.34 13.17 14.83
CA ASN A 66 -2.80 12.52 16.05
C ASN A 66 -2.16 11.15 16.22
N PHE A 67 -1.87 10.77 17.47
CA PHE A 67 -1.38 9.43 17.80
C PHE A 67 -2.56 8.53 18.16
N SER A 68 -2.50 7.25 17.76
CA SER A 68 -3.49 6.25 18.12
C SER A 68 -2.87 4.88 18.39
N VAL A 69 -3.57 4.07 19.18
CA VAL A 69 -3.22 2.65 19.40
C VAL A 69 -3.84 1.71 18.36
N THR A 70 -4.71 2.23 17.48
CA THR A 70 -5.41 1.46 16.45
C THR A 70 -5.26 2.11 15.08
N ASN A 71 -5.06 1.32 14.02
CA ASN A 71 -4.99 1.78 12.62
C ASN A 71 -6.35 1.88 11.93
N THR A 72 -7.42 1.35 12.54
CA THR A 72 -8.76 1.25 11.94
C THR A 72 -9.68 2.43 12.31
N SER A 73 -9.50 2.96 13.51
CA SER A 73 -10.22 4.09 14.09
C SER A 73 -9.27 4.98 14.89
N LEU A 74 -9.52 6.29 14.86
CA LEU A 74 -8.74 7.25 15.63
C LEU A 74 -9.15 7.19 17.11
N LYS A 75 -8.39 6.44 17.90
CA LYS A 75 -8.42 6.49 19.37
C LYS A 75 -7.27 7.38 19.82
N LYS A 76 -7.53 8.67 19.99
CA LYS A 76 -6.48 9.67 20.28
C LYS A 76 -5.81 9.36 21.61
N VAL A 77 -4.48 9.29 21.61
CA VAL A 77 -3.66 9.10 22.80
C VAL A 77 -2.57 10.17 22.87
N SER A 78 -2.34 10.74 24.06
CA SER A 78 -1.19 11.63 24.32
C SER A 78 -0.20 11.01 25.30
N SER A 79 -0.65 10.02 26.08
CA SER A 79 0.19 9.16 26.90
C SER A 79 -0.33 7.72 26.91
N LEU A 80 0.56 6.78 27.20
CA LEU A 80 0.25 5.36 27.28
C LEU A 80 1.16 4.66 28.30
N THR A 81 0.57 3.82 29.14
CA THR A 81 1.31 2.90 30.01
C THR A 81 1.61 1.60 29.28
N ILE A 82 2.89 1.22 29.23
CA ILE A 82 3.37 -0.02 28.62
C ILE A 82 3.91 -0.92 29.74
N SER A 83 3.39 -2.15 29.83
CA SER A 83 3.80 -3.14 30.83
C SER A 83 5.29 -3.47 30.75
N ALA A 84 5.82 -4.03 31.84
CA ALA A 84 7.19 -4.54 31.89
C ALA A 84 7.49 -5.49 30.73
N LYS A 85 8.70 -5.38 30.15
CA LYS A 85 9.19 -6.24 29.05
C LYS A 85 8.22 -6.38 27.86
N SER A 86 7.41 -5.36 27.61
CA SER A 86 6.38 -5.39 26.57
C SER A 86 6.57 -4.25 25.56
N LYS A 87 5.95 -4.41 24.39
CA LYS A 87 5.99 -3.41 23.31
C LYS A 87 4.58 -2.96 22.93
N ARG A 88 4.46 -1.71 22.50
CA ARG A 88 3.21 -1.16 21.94
C ARG A 88 3.49 -0.36 20.68
N ARG A 89 2.67 -0.60 19.66
CA ARG A 89 2.70 0.12 18.39
C ARG A 89 1.77 1.31 18.44
N ILE A 90 2.27 2.45 17.99
CA ILE A 90 1.58 3.73 17.96
C ILE A 90 1.45 4.15 16.50
N PHE A 91 0.22 4.29 16.03
CA PHE A 91 -0.13 4.74 14.68
C PHE A 91 -0.24 6.26 14.63
N LEU A 92 0.11 6.81 13.47
CA LEU A 92 0.06 8.23 13.17
C LEU A 92 -1.08 8.48 12.21
N TYR A 93 -2.02 9.34 12.62
CA TYR A 93 -3.09 9.88 11.80
C TYR A 93 -2.67 11.27 11.36
N TYR A 94 -2.04 11.35 10.19
CA TYR A 94 -1.51 12.56 9.61
C TYR A 94 -2.38 13.03 8.45
N ARG A 95 -2.82 14.28 8.49
CA ARG A 95 -3.49 14.97 7.40
C ARG A 95 -2.66 16.21 7.05
N PRO A 96 -1.82 16.17 6.00
CA PRO A 96 -1.05 17.34 5.58
C PRO A 96 -1.99 18.38 4.97
N SER A 97 -1.69 19.67 5.11
CA SER A 97 -2.38 20.73 4.38
C SER A 97 -1.39 21.60 3.61
N LEU A 98 -1.80 22.05 2.42
CA LEU A 98 -1.12 23.05 1.61
C LEU A 98 -1.72 24.42 1.89
N GLU A 99 -1.68 24.87 3.14
CA GLU A 99 -1.92 26.28 3.36
C GLU A 99 -0.76 27.07 2.78
N SER A 100 -1.11 27.88 1.78
CA SER A 100 -0.31 28.99 1.27
C SER A 100 0.32 29.74 2.44
N PHE A 101 1.65 29.81 2.47
CA PHE A 101 2.36 30.86 3.19
C PHE A 101 1.92 32.20 2.55
N SER A 102 0.78 32.73 2.97
CA SER A 102 0.26 33.96 2.42
C SER A 102 0.86 35.15 3.16
N VAL A 103 1.48 36.01 2.37
CA VAL A 103 1.77 37.44 2.62
C VAL A 103 3.01 37.75 3.46
N GLN A 104 4.22 37.63 2.86
CA GLN A 104 5.23 38.72 2.95
C GLN A 104 6.11 38.88 1.71
N ASP A 105 6.30 37.88 0.84
CA ASP A 105 7.11 38.06 -0.38
C ASP A 105 6.30 37.90 -1.67
N GLN A 106 5.55 38.94 -2.03
CA GLN A 106 5.02 39.09 -3.38
C GLN A 106 6.11 39.60 -4.32
N THR A 107 6.80 38.72 -5.04
CA THR A 107 7.35 39.05 -6.37
C THR A 107 7.74 37.86 -7.24
N GLN A 108 7.16 36.65 -7.12
CA GLN A 108 7.24 35.66 -8.21
C GLN A 108 5.97 34.79 -8.33
N PRO A 109 5.55 34.44 -9.57
CA PRO A 109 4.46 33.50 -9.79
C PRO A 109 4.86 32.12 -9.27
N ILE A 110 4.11 31.62 -8.28
CA ILE A 110 4.34 30.31 -7.67
C ILE A 110 4.06 29.23 -8.73
N HIS A 111 5.10 28.49 -9.12
CA HIS A 111 4.94 27.22 -9.83
C HIS A 111 4.19 26.24 -8.90
N VAL A 112 2.91 25.98 -9.19
CA VAL A 112 2.01 25.14 -8.38
C VAL A 112 2.39 23.64 -8.41
N ASP A 113 3.35 23.25 -9.26
CA ASP A 113 3.69 21.84 -9.53
C ASP A 113 4.83 21.26 -8.69
N GLN A 114 5.47 22.03 -7.80
CA GLN A 114 6.59 21.50 -7.01
C GLN A 114 6.14 20.99 -5.63
N PRO A 115 6.42 19.72 -5.29
CA PRO A 115 6.13 19.17 -3.98
C PRO A 115 6.83 19.97 -2.87
N LYS A 116 6.09 20.35 -1.84
CA LYS A 116 6.62 21.09 -0.69
C LYS A 116 7.15 20.14 0.36
N LEU A 117 8.44 20.22 0.68
CA LEU A 117 9.03 19.44 1.78
C LEU A 117 8.51 19.98 3.13
N ILE A 118 7.92 19.09 3.93
CA ILE A 118 7.57 19.35 5.33
C ILE A 118 8.35 18.37 6.21
N GLU A 119 9.08 18.92 7.16
CA GLU A 119 9.82 18.18 8.18
C GLU A 119 9.24 18.48 9.56
N PHE A 120 9.11 17.44 10.38
CA PHE A 120 8.68 17.57 11.76
C PHE A 120 9.28 16.45 12.60
N ASN A 121 9.25 16.64 13.92
CA ASN A 121 9.77 15.73 14.91
C ASN A 121 8.63 15.18 15.75
N LEU A 122 8.69 13.87 15.99
CA LEU A 122 7.90 13.19 17.01
C LEU A 122 8.80 12.99 18.24
N HIS A 123 8.25 13.20 19.41
CA HIS A 123 8.95 13.11 20.67
C HIS A 123 8.28 12.04 21.54
N VAL A 124 9.07 11.06 21.96
CA VAL A 124 8.66 10.00 22.88
C VAL A 124 9.39 10.20 24.20
N LEU A 125 8.65 10.58 25.23
CA LEU A 125 9.17 10.80 26.57
C LEU A 125 8.74 9.67 27.51
N CYS A 126 9.58 9.29 28.46
CA CYS A 126 9.20 8.38 29.55
C CYS A 126 9.15 9.17 30.87
N ARG A 127 8.06 9.07 31.63
CA ARG A 127 7.92 9.82 32.89
C ARG A 127 8.95 9.43 33.95
N LEU A 128 9.39 8.17 33.97
CA LEU A 128 10.33 7.65 34.96
C LEU A 128 11.78 8.01 34.63
N VAL A 129 12.12 8.15 33.34
CA VAL A 129 13.47 8.51 32.90
C VAL A 129 13.52 10.01 32.67
N LYS A 130 13.86 10.76 33.72
CA LYS A 130 13.99 12.23 33.65
C LYS A 130 14.99 12.62 32.56
N ASN A 131 14.64 13.67 31.81
CA ASN A 131 15.48 14.31 30.77
C ASN A 131 15.87 13.39 29.59
N PHE A 132 15.22 12.25 29.42
CA PHE A 132 15.42 11.40 28.25
C PHE A 132 14.21 11.44 27.31
N GLN A 133 14.50 11.70 26.04
CA GLN A 133 13.52 11.81 24.98
C GLN A 133 14.08 11.18 23.72
N VAL A 134 13.34 10.25 23.12
CA VAL A 134 13.63 9.76 21.78
C VAL A 134 12.94 10.68 20.78
N THR A 135 13.71 11.20 19.82
CA THR A 135 13.19 12.06 18.76
C THR A 135 13.22 11.33 17.43
N ILE A 136 12.06 11.19 16.80
CA ILE A 136 11.90 10.62 15.46
C ILE A 136 11.74 11.79 14.50
N LYS A 137 12.67 11.94 13.56
CA LYS A 137 12.51 12.87 12.44
C LYS A 137 11.52 12.28 11.45
N ALA A 138 10.56 13.06 11.00
CA ALA A 138 9.61 12.69 9.96
C ALA A 138 9.69 13.69 8.81
N GLN A 139 9.60 13.19 7.58
CA GLN A 139 9.63 14.01 6.38
C GLN A 139 8.58 13.56 5.38
N CYS A 140 8.02 14.53 4.65
CA CYS A 140 7.07 14.28 3.57
C CYS A 140 7.17 15.37 2.51
N GLN A 141 6.89 15.01 1.26
CA GLN A 141 6.74 15.94 0.14
C GLN A 141 5.25 16.10 -0.13
N VAL A 142 4.67 17.25 0.21
CA VAL A 142 3.24 17.51 0.06
C VAL A 142 2.95 18.09 -1.32
N CYS A 143 2.03 17.47 -2.05
CA CYS A 143 1.54 17.91 -3.35
C CYS A 143 0.02 18.17 -3.31
N PRO A 144 -0.49 19.07 -4.16
CA PRO A 144 -1.93 19.30 -4.26
C PRO A 144 -2.62 18.06 -4.83
N ALA A 145 -3.83 17.78 -4.35
CA ALA A 145 -4.64 16.70 -4.91
C ALA A 145 -4.96 17.00 -6.38
N ASN A 146 -4.73 16.02 -7.25
CA ASN A 146 -5.14 16.07 -8.65
C ASN A 146 -6.61 15.67 -8.79
N PHE A 147 -7.07 14.76 -7.93
CA PHE A 147 -8.48 14.38 -7.87
C PHE A 147 -8.96 14.17 -6.43
N GLN A 148 -10.26 14.32 -6.23
CA GLN A 148 -10.92 14.15 -4.94
C GLN A 148 -12.04 13.12 -5.07
N ILE A 149 -12.29 12.38 -3.98
CA ILE A 149 -13.44 11.48 -3.85
C ILE A 149 -14.35 11.93 -2.70
N SER A 150 -15.67 11.73 -2.86
CA SER A 150 -16.66 12.18 -1.88
C SER A 150 -16.73 11.32 -0.62
N SER A 151 -16.36 10.04 -0.72
CA SER A 151 -16.38 9.11 0.42
C SER A 151 -15.30 8.03 0.30
N ASN A 152 -14.66 7.75 1.44
CA ASN A 152 -13.67 6.68 1.59
C ASN A 152 -14.24 5.51 2.42
N ASP A 153 -15.55 5.55 2.72
CA ASP A 153 -16.20 4.62 3.63
C ASP A 153 -17.68 4.48 3.31
N LEU A 154 -18.06 3.33 2.77
CA LEU A 154 -19.42 3.00 2.40
C LEU A 154 -19.95 1.92 3.34
N ARG A 155 -21.15 2.14 3.86
CA ARG A 155 -21.77 1.25 4.83
C ARG A 155 -23.14 0.81 4.36
N PHE A 156 -23.35 -0.49 4.45
CA PHE A 156 -24.56 -1.21 4.09
C PHE A 156 -25.01 -2.04 5.27
N VAL A 157 -26.30 -2.01 5.59
CA VAL A 157 -26.92 -2.79 6.65
C VAL A 157 -27.90 -3.78 6.03
N LEU A 158 -27.75 -5.05 6.39
CA LEU A 158 -28.70 -6.10 6.02
C LEU A 158 -29.77 -6.21 7.10
N GLY A 159 -30.98 -5.79 6.76
CA GLY A 159 -32.19 -5.91 7.57
C GLY A 159 -33.00 -7.14 7.21
N ARG A 160 -33.75 -7.69 8.17
CA ARG A 160 -34.84 -8.62 7.84
C ARG A 160 -36.00 -7.78 7.30
N ALA A 161 -36.38 -8.01 6.04
CA ALA A 161 -37.62 -7.48 5.53
C ALA A 161 -38.75 -8.27 6.19
N ILE A 162 -39.52 -7.62 7.07
CA ILE A 162 -40.75 -8.18 7.60
C ILE A 162 -41.76 -8.13 6.46
N SER A 163 -42.11 -9.29 5.92
CA SER A 163 -43.29 -9.42 5.08
C SER A 163 -44.50 -9.16 5.97
N THR A 164 -44.94 -7.90 6.08
CA THR A 164 -46.29 -7.62 6.53
C THR A 164 -47.21 -8.22 5.48
N SER A 165 -47.78 -9.39 5.78
CA SER A 165 -48.93 -9.91 5.06
C SER A 165 -50.12 -8.99 5.36
N SER A 166 -50.14 -7.80 4.76
CA SER A 166 -51.34 -7.00 4.66
C SER A 166 -52.26 -7.69 3.67
N GLN A 167 -53.30 -8.31 4.20
CA GLN A 167 -54.45 -8.73 3.43
C GLN A 167 -54.95 -7.56 2.58
N THR A 168 -55.10 -7.86 1.30
CA THR A 168 -55.59 -7.02 0.23
C THR A 168 -57.06 -6.67 0.48
N GLN A 169 -57.38 -5.38 0.70
CA GLN A 169 -58.60 -4.76 0.16
C GLN A 169 -58.31 -3.31 -0.25
N THR A 170 -58.44 -3.07 -1.55
CA THR A 170 -58.36 -1.79 -2.29
C THR A 170 -59.70 -1.00 -2.20
N PRO A 171 -59.87 0.15 -2.87
CA PRO A 171 -59.31 1.47 -2.56
C PRO A 171 -60.41 2.56 -2.48
N SER A 172 -60.23 3.65 -1.72
CA SER A 172 -61.02 4.85 -1.96
C SER A 172 -60.43 6.13 -1.35
N SER A 173 -60.23 7.09 -2.25
CA SER A 173 -60.36 8.53 -2.06
C SER A 173 -59.15 9.31 -1.55
N ALA A 174 -58.85 10.35 -2.33
CA ALA A 174 -57.81 11.33 -2.15
C ALA A 174 -57.99 12.19 -0.88
N THR A 175 -56.86 12.52 -0.26
CA THR A 175 -56.69 13.82 0.41
C THR A 175 -55.22 14.17 0.50
N THR A 176 -54.86 15.23 -0.22
CA THR A 176 -53.62 15.98 -0.09
C THR A 176 -53.60 16.62 1.30
N SER A 177 -52.62 16.29 2.15
CA SER A 177 -52.35 17.03 3.38
C SER A 177 -50.92 17.54 3.36
N VAL A 178 -50.81 18.84 3.03
CA VAL A 178 -49.63 19.67 3.25
C VAL A 178 -49.60 20.00 4.74
N SER A 179 -48.53 19.63 5.45
CA SER A 179 -48.24 20.14 6.79
C SER A 179 -47.06 21.09 6.73
N VAL A 180 -47.38 22.37 6.81
CA VAL A 180 -46.45 23.48 7.03
C VAL A 180 -46.04 23.50 8.50
N SER A 181 -44.75 23.56 8.76
CA SER A 181 -44.22 24.08 10.03
C SER A 181 -42.95 24.89 9.76
N SER A 182 -43.06 26.20 9.97
CA SER A 182 -41.99 27.21 9.93
C SER A 182 -41.58 27.59 11.37
N PRO A 183 -40.61 28.50 11.60
CA PRO A 183 -39.16 28.24 11.65
C PRO A 183 -38.52 28.71 12.98
N SER A 184 -37.24 28.37 13.21
CA SER A 184 -36.40 29.10 14.18
C SER A 184 -34.94 29.21 13.70
N PHE A 185 -34.37 30.39 14.02
CA PHE A 185 -33.23 31.10 13.43
C PHE A 185 -31.81 30.49 13.54
N ASP A 186 -31.04 30.70 12.47
CA ASP A 186 -29.61 31.03 12.29
C ASP A 186 -28.48 30.32 13.08
N LEU A 187 -27.58 29.66 12.33
CA LEU A 187 -26.16 30.06 12.26
C LEU A 187 -25.51 29.58 10.95
N VAL A 188 -24.85 30.51 10.25
CA VAL A 188 -24.20 30.35 8.96
C VAL A 188 -22.99 29.42 9.05
N SER A 189 -22.98 28.34 8.27
CA SER A 189 -21.76 27.66 7.84
C SER A 189 -21.92 27.21 6.39
N HIS A 190 -20.98 27.60 5.53
CA HIS A 190 -20.91 27.17 4.14
C HIS A 190 -20.57 25.67 4.08
N ALA A 191 -21.59 24.82 3.99
CA ALA A 191 -21.45 23.41 3.64
C ALA A 191 -21.94 23.21 2.20
N LEU A 192 -21.10 22.60 1.36
CA LEU A 192 -21.51 22.08 0.06
C LEU A 192 -22.65 21.07 0.22
N PRO A 193 -23.58 20.99 -0.74
CA PRO A 193 -24.74 20.10 -0.65
C PRO A 193 -24.30 18.63 -0.68
N SER A 194 -24.70 17.88 0.33
CA SER A 194 -24.60 16.42 0.37
C SER A 194 -25.60 15.83 -0.63
N PRO A 195 -25.23 14.82 -1.45
CA PRO A 195 -26.19 14.22 -2.37
C PRO A 195 -27.23 13.44 -1.55
N THR A 196 -28.48 13.88 -1.66
CA THR A 196 -29.64 13.23 -1.07
C THR A 196 -29.91 11.94 -1.85
N ALA A 197 -29.27 10.84 -1.46
CA ALA A 197 -29.59 9.53 -2.01
C ALA A 197 -31.02 9.16 -1.59
N ALA A 198 -31.92 9.01 -2.57
CA ALA A 198 -33.23 8.43 -2.34
C ALA A 198 -33.06 7.05 -1.67
N LEU A 199 -33.70 6.86 -0.52
CA LEU A 199 -33.74 5.60 0.24
C LEU A 199 -34.42 4.52 -0.61
N THR A 200 -33.63 3.86 -1.46
CA THR A 200 -34.08 2.70 -2.21
C THR A 200 -33.67 1.49 -1.39
N THR A 201 -34.64 0.69 -0.97
CA THR A 201 -34.42 -0.58 -0.26
C THR A 201 -34.56 -1.71 -1.27
N LEU A 202 -33.51 -2.51 -1.48
CA LEU A 202 -33.59 -3.71 -2.32
C LEU A 202 -33.82 -4.91 -1.42
N SER A 203 -34.90 -5.67 -1.67
CA SER A 203 -35.22 -6.89 -0.93
C SER A 203 -35.07 -8.12 -1.82
N PHE A 204 -34.59 -9.22 -1.25
CA PHE A 204 -34.44 -10.49 -1.96
C PHE A 204 -34.76 -11.68 -1.06
N PRO A 205 -35.34 -12.76 -1.61
CA PRO A 205 -35.59 -13.98 -0.87
C PRO A 205 -34.29 -14.75 -0.67
N VAL A 206 -33.94 -15.02 0.59
CA VAL A 206 -32.79 -15.87 0.92
C VAL A 206 -33.22 -17.32 1.09
N ASP A 207 -34.43 -17.52 1.59
CA ASP A 207 -35.10 -18.80 1.84
C ASP A 207 -36.62 -18.58 1.68
N ASP A 208 -37.44 -19.63 1.54
CA ASP A 208 -38.91 -19.55 1.32
C ASP A 208 -39.67 -18.76 2.43
N ARG A 209 -38.98 -18.37 3.50
CA ARG A 209 -39.54 -17.69 4.68
C ARG A 209 -38.82 -16.39 5.08
N ILE A 210 -37.71 -16.01 4.43
CA ILE A 210 -36.90 -14.85 4.86
C ILE A 210 -36.51 -13.98 3.67
N SER A 211 -37.11 -12.80 3.58
CA SER A 211 -36.64 -11.69 2.76
C SER A 211 -35.63 -10.83 3.51
N VAL A 212 -34.56 -10.44 2.85
CA VAL A 212 -33.50 -9.62 3.41
C VAL A 212 -33.37 -8.36 2.57
N SER A 213 -33.26 -7.20 3.23
CA SER A 213 -33.11 -5.91 2.56
C SER A 213 -31.76 -5.27 2.87
N THR A 214 -31.21 -4.52 1.91
CA THR A 214 -29.99 -3.72 2.10
C THR A 214 -30.32 -2.23 2.23
N GLU A 215 -29.74 -1.58 3.23
CA GLU A 215 -29.86 -0.15 3.47
C GLU A 215 -28.45 0.50 3.57
N PRO A 216 -28.10 1.42 2.65
CA PRO A 216 -28.82 1.74 1.42
C PRO A 216 -28.74 0.60 0.38
N ALA A 217 -29.61 0.58 -0.64
CA ALA A 217 -29.49 -0.39 -1.74
C ALA A 217 -28.22 -0.22 -2.57
N LEU A 218 -27.79 1.04 -2.74
CA LEU A 218 -26.60 1.44 -3.47
C LEU A 218 -26.00 2.68 -2.80
N SER A 219 -24.73 2.92 -3.05
CA SER A 219 -24.03 4.15 -2.67
C SER A 219 -23.24 4.66 -3.86
N VAL A 220 -23.09 5.97 -3.95
CA VAL A 220 -22.37 6.63 -5.05
C VAL A 220 -21.15 7.34 -4.49
N ILE A 221 -20.00 7.09 -5.11
CA ILE A 221 -18.77 7.84 -4.86
C ILE A 221 -18.60 8.81 -6.02
N GLN A 222 -18.53 10.09 -5.70
CA GLN A 222 -18.28 11.15 -6.66
C GLN A 222 -16.77 11.38 -6.74
N ILE A 223 -16.22 11.31 -7.95
CA ILE A 223 -14.80 11.50 -8.26
C ILE A 223 -14.69 12.78 -9.08
N SER A 224 -13.98 13.79 -8.57
CA SER A 224 -13.85 15.09 -9.24
C SER A 224 -12.40 15.42 -9.56
N ASN A 225 -12.15 15.89 -10.79
CA ASN A 225 -10.85 16.43 -11.16
C ASN A 225 -10.65 17.81 -10.53
N MET A 226 -9.59 17.96 -9.74
CA MET A 226 -9.27 19.16 -8.99
C MET A 226 -8.32 20.10 -9.76
N GLN A 227 -7.69 19.62 -10.82
CA GLN A 227 -6.66 20.35 -11.57
C GLN A 227 -6.94 20.38 -13.07
N LYS A 228 -6.14 21.18 -13.80
CA LYS A 228 -5.97 21.08 -15.25
C LYS A 228 -4.55 20.54 -15.44
N PRO A 229 -4.29 19.48 -16.24
CA PRO A 229 -5.05 18.95 -17.37
C PRO A 229 -6.01 17.78 -17.02
N ALA A 230 -6.61 17.17 -18.05
CA ALA A 230 -7.41 15.95 -17.92
C ALA A 230 -6.63 14.84 -17.20
N LEU A 231 -7.32 14.17 -16.28
CA LEU A 231 -6.76 13.11 -15.42
C LEU A 231 -7.46 11.80 -15.73
N ARG A 232 -6.70 10.71 -15.83
CA ARG A 232 -7.26 9.37 -15.91
C ARG A 232 -7.11 8.68 -14.56
N TYR A 233 -8.16 8.02 -14.11
CA TYR A 233 -8.12 7.21 -12.90
C TYR A 233 -8.49 5.76 -13.20
N ILE A 234 -7.99 4.86 -12.35
CA ILE A 234 -8.20 3.40 -12.44
C ILE A 234 -8.89 2.95 -11.15
N VAL A 235 -9.96 2.17 -11.28
CA VAL A 235 -10.63 1.52 -10.15
C VAL A 235 -10.21 0.06 -10.11
N ARG A 236 -9.59 -0.37 -9.01
CA ARG A 236 -9.33 -1.78 -8.74
C ARG A 236 -10.27 -2.28 -7.65
N SER A 237 -10.97 -3.37 -7.95
CA SER A 237 -11.93 -3.99 -7.05
C SER A 237 -11.82 -5.50 -7.15
N HIS A 238 -11.52 -6.13 -6.02
CA HIS A 238 -11.63 -7.57 -5.80
C HIS A 238 -12.67 -7.85 -4.70
N ALA A 239 -13.67 -6.96 -4.59
CA ALA A 239 -14.73 -7.09 -3.60
C ALA A 239 -15.66 -8.23 -4.01
N TYR A 240 -15.78 -9.25 -3.16
CA TYR A 240 -16.61 -10.42 -3.44
C TYR A 240 -18.09 -10.14 -3.14
N PHE A 241 -18.38 -9.34 -2.11
CA PHE A 241 -19.74 -9.05 -1.66
C PHE A 241 -20.31 -7.75 -2.21
N PHE A 242 -19.55 -7.01 -3.03
CA PHE A 242 -19.99 -5.75 -3.61
C PHE A 242 -19.73 -5.72 -5.12
N GLU A 243 -20.70 -5.18 -5.86
CA GLU A 243 -20.56 -4.84 -7.27
C GLU A 243 -20.23 -3.36 -7.38
N VAL A 244 -19.21 -3.05 -8.18
CA VAL A 244 -18.70 -1.70 -8.39
C VAL A 244 -18.76 -1.41 -9.89
N SER A 245 -19.37 -0.29 -10.27
CA SER A 245 -19.54 0.08 -11.69
C SER A 245 -19.50 1.59 -11.89
N PRO A 246 -18.80 2.09 -12.92
CA PRO A 246 -17.96 1.38 -13.89
C PRO A 246 -16.56 1.02 -13.33
N GLN A 247 -15.96 -0.08 -13.78
CA GLN A 247 -14.58 -0.47 -13.42
C GLN A 247 -13.55 -0.08 -14.49
N GLU A 248 -13.97 0.62 -15.54
CA GLU A 248 -13.11 0.96 -16.67
C GLU A 248 -12.23 2.18 -16.38
N ASN A 249 -11.09 2.24 -17.07
CA ASN A 249 -10.19 3.39 -17.03
C ASN A 249 -10.93 4.61 -17.56
N THR A 250 -11.20 5.57 -16.67
CA THR A 250 -12.09 6.69 -16.98
C THR A 250 -11.30 7.98 -17.06
N LEU A 251 -11.53 8.76 -18.12
CA LEU A 251 -10.91 10.06 -18.33
C LEU A 251 -11.80 11.17 -17.75
N LEU A 252 -11.23 12.02 -16.90
CA LEU A 252 -11.85 13.22 -16.38
C LEU A 252 -11.37 14.43 -17.18
N ASP A 253 -12.15 14.79 -18.20
CA ASP A 253 -11.76 15.75 -19.26
C ASP A 253 -11.46 17.17 -18.74
N ALA A 254 -12.18 17.64 -17.71
CA ALA A 254 -12.05 19.01 -17.22
C ALA A 254 -12.17 19.12 -15.70
N GLN A 255 -11.56 20.18 -15.16
CA GLN A 255 -11.66 20.56 -13.76
C GLN A 255 -13.13 20.78 -13.38
N GLY A 256 -13.59 20.14 -12.29
CA GLY A 256 -14.97 20.21 -11.82
C GLY A 256 -15.94 19.21 -12.47
N VAL A 257 -15.51 18.42 -13.47
CA VAL A 257 -16.28 17.26 -13.93
C VAL A 257 -16.31 16.23 -12.81
N VAL A 258 -17.51 15.81 -12.45
CA VAL A 258 -17.76 14.78 -11.45
C VAL A 258 -18.16 13.51 -12.17
N HIS A 259 -17.45 12.42 -11.88
CA HIS A 259 -17.81 11.09 -12.31
C HIS A 259 -18.38 10.29 -11.13
N GLU A 260 -19.40 9.48 -11.37
CA GLU A 260 -20.08 8.71 -10.34
C GLU A 260 -19.70 7.23 -10.42
N LEU A 261 -19.12 6.71 -9.34
CA LEU A 261 -18.86 5.29 -9.15
C LEU A 261 -19.96 4.70 -8.25
N VAL A 262 -20.76 3.81 -8.82
CA VAL A 262 -21.87 3.16 -8.11
C VAL A 262 -21.36 1.89 -7.44
N VAL A 263 -21.62 1.75 -6.14
CA VAL A 263 -21.32 0.56 -5.36
C VAL A 263 -22.63 0.00 -4.81
N LYS A 264 -22.90 -1.28 -5.07
CA LYS A 264 -24.09 -1.98 -4.57
C LYS A 264 -23.71 -3.34 -3.97
N PRO A 265 -24.40 -3.84 -2.94
CA PRO A 265 -24.17 -5.18 -2.43
C PRO A 265 -24.51 -6.24 -3.49
N ASN A 266 -23.62 -7.22 -3.67
CA ASN A 266 -23.84 -8.35 -4.57
C ASN A 266 -24.77 -9.38 -3.91
N LEU A 267 -26.07 -9.26 -4.21
CA LEU A 267 -27.09 -10.09 -3.56
C LEU A 267 -26.95 -11.59 -3.89
N VAL A 268 -26.39 -11.92 -5.06
CA VAL A 268 -26.15 -13.31 -5.47
C VAL A 268 -25.07 -13.93 -4.59
N ARG A 269 -23.92 -13.26 -4.44
CA ARG A 269 -22.81 -13.73 -3.60
C ARG A 269 -23.15 -13.75 -2.11
N ILE A 270 -23.92 -12.76 -1.65
CA ILE A 270 -24.45 -12.72 -0.28
C ILE A 270 -25.35 -13.95 -0.02
N ARG A 271 -26.18 -14.35 -0.99
CA ARG A 271 -27.03 -15.53 -0.89
C ARG A 271 -26.22 -16.83 -0.88
N GLU A 272 -25.24 -16.96 -1.78
CA GLU A 272 -24.35 -18.13 -1.85
C GLU A 272 -23.63 -18.39 -0.51
N ARG A 273 -23.19 -17.32 0.17
CA ARG A 273 -22.46 -17.40 1.45
C ARG A 273 -23.27 -16.95 2.66
N TRP A 274 -24.59 -17.09 2.61
CA TRP A 274 -25.48 -16.63 3.67
C TRP A 274 -25.18 -17.22 5.04
N ASN A 275 -24.86 -18.51 5.10
CA ASN A 275 -24.57 -19.19 6.37
C ASN A 275 -23.28 -18.68 7.02
N PHE A 276 -22.28 -18.31 6.20
CA PHE A 276 -21.05 -17.69 6.69
C PHE A 276 -21.34 -16.29 7.26
N LEU A 277 -22.09 -15.48 6.52
CA LEU A 277 -22.45 -14.11 6.89
C LEU A 277 -23.28 -14.03 8.19
N LYS A 278 -24.19 -14.99 8.40
CA LYS A 278 -24.94 -15.13 9.66
C LYS A 278 -24.03 -15.29 10.89
N ASN A 279 -22.91 -15.99 10.73
CA ASN A 279 -21.99 -16.28 11.82
C ASN A 279 -21.04 -15.12 12.09
N GLU A 280 -20.46 -14.54 11.03
CA GLU A 280 -19.50 -13.42 11.12
C GLU A 280 -20.17 -12.10 11.54
N LYS A 281 -21.48 -11.94 11.28
CA LYS A 281 -22.29 -10.73 11.54
C LYS A 281 -21.86 -9.48 10.76
N TYR A 282 -20.66 -9.41 10.22
CA TYR A 282 -20.21 -8.30 9.40
C TYR A 282 -19.12 -8.74 8.42
N VAL A 283 -18.98 -7.97 7.34
CA VAL A 283 -17.94 -8.12 6.33
C VAL A 283 -17.35 -6.75 6.01
N GLU A 284 -16.04 -6.73 5.82
CA GLU A 284 -15.32 -5.55 5.34
C GLU A 284 -14.44 -5.93 4.16
N GLU A 285 -14.65 -5.24 3.05
CA GLU A 285 -13.85 -5.29 1.83
C GLU A 285 -13.40 -3.87 1.47
N HIS A 286 -12.63 -3.72 0.40
CA HIS A 286 -12.26 -2.41 -0.11
C HIS A 286 -12.16 -2.38 -1.63
N ILE A 287 -12.13 -1.15 -2.13
CA ILE A 287 -11.67 -0.84 -3.48
C ILE A 287 -10.59 0.22 -3.41
N THR A 288 -9.77 0.27 -4.44
CA THR A 288 -8.71 1.25 -4.56
C THR A 288 -8.89 2.06 -5.83
N ILE A 289 -8.88 3.38 -5.68
CA ILE A 289 -9.00 4.33 -6.79
C ILE A 289 -7.64 5.01 -6.96
N TYR A 290 -7.01 4.81 -8.11
CA TYR A 290 -5.67 5.29 -8.42
C TYR A 290 -5.71 6.42 -9.44
N ASN A 291 -4.81 7.40 -9.31
CA ASN A 291 -4.39 8.21 -10.46
C ASN A 291 -3.47 7.36 -11.36
N GLU A 292 -3.82 7.22 -12.64
CA GLU A 292 -3.05 6.41 -13.61
C GLU A 292 -1.61 6.94 -13.74
N LYS A 293 -1.43 8.26 -13.78
CA LYS A 293 -0.10 8.89 -13.96
C LYS A 293 0.73 8.87 -12.68
N VAL A 294 0.07 8.92 -11.53
CA VAL A 294 0.73 8.95 -10.21
C VAL A 294 0.09 7.91 -9.32
N PRO A 295 0.48 6.63 -9.43
CA PRO A 295 -0.12 5.54 -8.62
C PRO A 295 0.04 5.73 -7.11
N ARG A 296 0.96 6.61 -6.67
CA ARG A 296 1.13 7.02 -5.27
C ARG A 296 0.00 7.91 -4.75
N GLU A 297 -0.74 8.56 -5.64
CA GLU A 297 -1.99 9.25 -5.32
C GLU A 297 -3.15 8.27 -5.51
N PHE A 298 -3.57 7.66 -4.41
CA PHE A 298 -4.66 6.68 -4.41
C PHE A 298 -5.53 6.79 -3.16
N PHE A 299 -6.71 6.19 -3.22
CA PHE A 299 -7.67 6.15 -2.13
C PHE A 299 -8.19 4.73 -1.89
N TRP A 300 -8.07 4.25 -0.65
CA TRP A 300 -8.80 3.08 -0.17
C TRP A 300 -10.20 3.49 0.25
N VAL A 301 -11.20 2.93 -0.43
CA VAL A 301 -12.60 3.04 -0.03
C VAL A 301 -13.00 1.75 0.66
N ARG A 302 -13.35 1.85 1.95
CA ARG A 302 -13.84 0.71 2.73
C ARG A 302 -15.29 0.42 2.39
N LEU A 303 -15.60 -0.84 2.14
CA LEU A 303 -16.95 -1.34 1.88
C LEU A 303 -17.37 -2.21 3.06
N ARG A 304 -18.36 -1.76 3.82
CA ARG A 304 -18.77 -2.39 5.08
C ARG A 304 -20.20 -2.88 5.00
N LEU A 305 -20.39 -4.16 5.26
CA LEU A 305 -21.69 -4.82 5.30
C LEU A 305 -21.92 -5.36 6.72
N SER A 306 -22.99 -4.96 7.40
CA SER A 306 -23.32 -5.51 8.73
C SER A 306 -24.73 -6.05 8.86
N PHE A 307 -24.85 -7.10 9.68
CA PHE A 307 -26.11 -7.69 10.10
C PHE A 307 -26.45 -7.19 11.50
N GLY A 308 -27.61 -6.54 11.64
CA GLY A 308 -28.07 -6.05 12.95
C GLY A 308 -27.44 -4.74 13.41
N GLY A 309 -26.89 -3.93 12.49
CA GLY A 309 -26.61 -2.52 12.75
C GLY A 309 -25.26 -2.19 13.41
N ALA A 310 -24.30 -3.11 13.47
CA ALA A 310 -22.94 -2.81 13.93
C ALA A 310 -22.36 -1.61 13.14
N THR A 311 -21.91 -0.57 13.85
CA THR A 311 -21.53 0.75 13.31
C THR A 311 -20.04 0.90 13.08
N GLU A 312 -19.23 0.40 14.02
CA GLU A 312 -17.79 0.42 13.95
C GLU A 312 -17.26 -1.00 14.16
N PHE A 313 -16.72 -1.57 13.08
CA PHE A 313 -16.08 -2.88 13.11
C PHE A 313 -14.88 -2.85 12.17
N SER A 314 -13.94 -3.74 12.44
CA SER A 314 -12.85 -4.07 11.54
C SER A 314 -12.82 -5.58 11.39
N ALA A 315 -12.93 -6.08 10.16
CA ALA A 315 -12.73 -7.50 9.92
C ALA A 315 -11.23 -7.84 9.99
N SER A 316 -10.90 -8.81 10.83
CA SER A 316 -9.58 -9.44 10.84
C SER A 316 -9.50 -10.46 9.72
N ILE A 317 -8.33 -10.58 9.09
CA ILE A 317 -8.12 -11.59 8.05
C ILE A 317 -7.51 -12.85 8.66
N HIS A 318 -7.92 -14.00 8.12
CA HIS A 318 -7.30 -15.28 8.40
C HIS A 318 -7.20 -16.07 7.10
N ARG A 319 -6.31 -17.07 7.04
CA ARG A 319 -6.09 -17.91 5.84
C ARG A 319 -7.36 -18.46 5.17
N ARG A 320 -8.43 -18.69 5.93
CA ARG A 320 -9.70 -19.23 5.42
C ARG A 320 -10.67 -18.15 4.92
N ALA A 321 -10.30 -16.88 4.98
CA ALA A 321 -11.16 -15.77 4.58
C ALA A 321 -11.14 -15.66 3.06
N THR A 322 -12.27 -15.28 2.45
CA THR A 322 -12.36 -15.01 1.01
C THR A 322 -11.34 -13.96 0.58
N ALA A 323 -11.17 -12.90 1.39
CA ALA A 323 -10.19 -11.85 1.15
C ALA A 323 -8.74 -12.36 1.05
N PHE A 324 -8.38 -13.45 1.72
CA PHE A 324 -7.04 -14.02 1.61
C PHE A 324 -6.86 -14.80 0.30
N ALA A 325 -7.88 -15.57 -0.11
CA ALA A 325 -7.86 -16.27 -1.40
C ALA A 325 -7.76 -15.30 -2.58
N GLU A 326 -8.51 -14.19 -2.55
CA GLU A 326 -8.42 -13.13 -3.56
C GLU A 326 -7.01 -12.52 -3.61
N LEU A 327 -6.37 -12.33 -2.45
CA LEU A 327 -4.99 -11.84 -2.38
C LEU A 327 -3.98 -12.83 -2.95
N GLU A 328 -4.16 -14.13 -2.71
CA GLU A 328 -3.36 -15.19 -3.34
C GLU A 328 -3.52 -15.18 -4.85
N ASP A 329 -4.75 -15.02 -5.36
CA ASP A 329 -5.05 -14.94 -6.78
C ASP A 329 -4.41 -13.70 -7.44
N ILE A 330 -4.44 -12.54 -6.77
CA ILE A 330 -3.75 -11.31 -7.23
C ILE A 330 -2.25 -11.55 -7.36
N VAL A 331 -1.61 -12.15 -6.34
CA VAL A 331 -0.18 -12.48 -6.39
C VAL A 331 0.10 -13.50 -7.49
N ALA A 332 -0.70 -14.57 -7.57
CA ALA A 332 -0.54 -15.64 -8.55
C ALA A 332 -0.73 -15.14 -10.00
N ALA A 333 -1.59 -14.15 -10.23
CA ALA A 333 -1.75 -13.51 -11.53
C ALA A 333 -0.55 -12.61 -11.90
N PHE A 334 0.05 -11.95 -10.91
CA PHE A 334 1.20 -11.06 -11.14
C PHE A 334 2.50 -11.81 -11.47
N LEU A 335 2.81 -12.93 -10.80
CA LEU A 335 4.09 -13.62 -11.00
C LEU A 335 4.37 -14.03 -12.46
N PRO A 336 3.41 -14.63 -13.21
CA PRO A 336 3.59 -14.96 -14.61
C PRO A 336 3.74 -13.73 -15.50
N LEU A 337 2.99 -12.64 -15.22
CA LEU A 337 3.11 -11.38 -15.97
C LEU A 337 4.53 -10.82 -15.85
N PHE A 338 5.05 -10.78 -14.61
CA PHE A 338 6.41 -10.34 -14.33
C PHE A 338 7.44 -11.23 -15.04
N ALA A 339 7.33 -12.56 -14.91
CA ALA A 339 8.27 -13.49 -15.52
C ALA A 339 8.28 -13.42 -17.05
N THR A 340 7.10 -13.24 -17.66
CA THR A 340 6.94 -13.16 -19.12
C THR A 340 7.51 -11.87 -19.67
N PHE A 341 7.23 -10.73 -19.04
CA PHE A 341 7.77 -9.43 -19.45
C PHE A 341 9.31 -9.44 -19.43
N TRP A 342 9.91 -9.94 -18.36
CA TRP A 342 11.37 -9.94 -18.22
C TRP A 342 12.07 -11.10 -18.95
N ALA A 343 11.31 -12.04 -19.55
CA ALA A 343 11.89 -13.16 -20.29
C ALA A 343 12.69 -12.71 -21.52
N SER A 344 12.25 -11.65 -22.20
CA SER A 344 12.92 -11.07 -23.38
C SER A 344 14.22 -10.32 -23.05
N PHE A 345 14.39 -9.93 -21.79
CA PHE A 345 15.55 -9.19 -21.29
C PHE A 345 16.52 -10.06 -20.51
N LYS A 346 16.32 -11.38 -20.50
CA LYS A 346 17.25 -12.31 -19.87
C LYS A 346 18.61 -12.20 -20.55
N ARG A 347 19.65 -11.95 -19.74
CA ARG A 347 21.02 -12.05 -20.20
C ARG A 347 21.25 -13.49 -20.68
N PRO A 348 21.73 -13.71 -21.92
CA PRO A 348 22.20 -15.02 -22.33
C PRO A 348 23.23 -15.49 -21.31
N ARG A 349 22.99 -16.66 -20.69
CA ARG A 349 23.95 -17.21 -19.73
C ARG A 349 25.28 -17.43 -20.46
N VAL A 350 26.36 -16.93 -19.89
CA VAL A 350 27.70 -17.31 -20.34
C VAL A 350 27.82 -18.81 -20.10
N ALA A 351 27.91 -19.60 -21.17
CA ALA A 351 28.28 -21.01 -21.07
C ALA A 351 29.61 -21.07 -20.29
N GLY A 352 29.58 -21.63 -19.07
CA GLY A 352 30.75 -21.73 -18.19
C GLY A 352 30.60 -21.12 -16.78
N SER A 353 29.43 -20.62 -16.38
CA SER A 353 29.14 -20.45 -14.94
C SER A 353 29.15 -21.83 -14.28
N GLY A 354 29.89 -22.01 -13.18
CA GLY A 354 30.54 -23.26 -12.76
C GLY A 354 29.72 -24.56 -12.68
N ALA A 355 28.39 -24.50 -12.72
CA ALA A 355 27.52 -25.68 -12.84
C ALA A 355 27.58 -26.32 -14.24
N ASP A 356 27.65 -25.51 -15.30
CA ASP A 356 27.69 -26.00 -16.68
C ASP A 356 29.09 -26.54 -17.04
N SER A 357 30.14 -25.95 -16.45
CA SER A 357 31.52 -26.44 -16.57
C SER A 357 31.68 -27.82 -15.92
N LEU A 358 30.97 -28.07 -14.81
CA LEU A 358 30.95 -29.38 -14.13
C LEU A 358 30.13 -30.40 -14.94
N ALA A 359 28.99 -30.00 -15.49
CA ALA A 359 28.16 -30.85 -16.35
C ALA A 359 28.87 -31.20 -17.67
N LEU A 360 29.59 -30.25 -18.29
CA LEU A 360 30.42 -30.52 -19.47
C LEU A 360 31.61 -31.41 -19.13
N ALA A 361 32.32 -31.15 -18.00
CA ALA A 361 33.44 -31.97 -17.57
C ALA A 361 33.03 -33.41 -17.24
N MET A 362 31.80 -33.60 -16.73
CA MET A 362 31.22 -34.91 -16.50
C MET A 362 30.73 -35.58 -17.79
N ALA A 363 30.20 -34.82 -18.75
CA ALA A 363 29.80 -35.33 -20.06
C ALA A 363 31.00 -35.69 -20.96
N SER A 364 32.15 -35.04 -20.78
CA SER A 364 33.41 -35.36 -21.47
C SER A 364 34.23 -36.46 -20.78
N GLY A 365 33.79 -36.95 -19.61
CA GLY A 365 34.46 -38.00 -18.83
C GLY A 365 34.26 -39.42 -19.38
N GLY A 366 34.27 -39.59 -20.70
CA GLY A 366 34.27 -40.90 -21.35
C GLY A 366 35.70 -41.40 -21.57
N GLU A 367 36.12 -42.35 -20.75
CA GLU A 367 37.22 -43.30 -20.95
C GLU A 367 38.42 -42.82 -21.81
N GLY A 368 39.27 -42.00 -21.22
CA GLY A 368 40.56 -41.66 -21.81
C GLY A 368 41.38 -40.81 -20.87
N ASN A 369 42.66 -41.14 -20.74
CA ASN A 369 43.64 -40.43 -19.91
C ASN A 369 44.00 -39.07 -20.57
N GLU A 370 42.99 -38.24 -20.85
CA GLU A 370 43.18 -36.93 -21.49
C GLU A 370 43.74 -35.94 -20.47
N SER A 371 44.88 -35.34 -20.81
CA SER A 371 45.56 -34.34 -20.00
C SER A 371 44.59 -33.20 -19.64
N VAL A 372 44.65 -32.73 -18.39
CA VAL A 372 43.92 -31.56 -17.89
C VAL A 372 44.07 -30.36 -18.82
N ASP A 373 45.22 -30.24 -19.50
CA ASP A 373 45.49 -29.20 -20.49
C ASP A 373 44.55 -29.28 -21.71
N HIS A 374 44.19 -30.48 -22.16
CA HIS A 374 43.31 -30.70 -23.31
C HIS A 374 41.84 -30.38 -22.98
N LEU A 375 41.43 -30.63 -21.74
CA LEU A 375 40.13 -30.24 -21.18
C LEU A 375 40.01 -28.72 -21.07
N LEU A 376 41.05 -28.06 -20.55
CA LEU A 376 41.14 -26.59 -20.50
C LEU A 376 41.15 -25.97 -21.90
N GLU A 377 41.83 -26.60 -22.86
CA GLU A 377 41.89 -26.12 -24.24
C GLU A 377 40.55 -26.33 -25.00
N SER A 378 39.81 -27.40 -24.70
CA SER A 378 38.48 -27.64 -25.26
C SER A 378 37.44 -26.66 -24.69
N ILE A 379 37.52 -26.34 -23.39
CA ILE A 379 36.75 -25.26 -22.76
C ILE A 379 37.11 -23.90 -23.39
N ALA A 380 38.40 -23.63 -23.60
CA ALA A 380 38.85 -22.39 -24.24
C ALA A 380 38.44 -22.28 -25.73
N ARG A 381 38.39 -23.39 -26.46
CA ARG A 381 37.90 -23.45 -27.85
C ARG A 381 36.37 -23.28 -27.91
N HIS A 382 35.61 -23.88 -27.01
CA HIS A 382 34.16 -23.63 -26.89
C HIS A 382 33.87 -22.16 -26.54
N ARG A 383 34.69 -21.55 -25.67
CA ARG A 383 34.62 -20.12 -25.32
C ARG A 383 34.89 -19.17 -26.49
N ARG A 384 35.54 -19.64 -27.57
CA ARG A 384 35.80 -18.87 -28.81
C ARG A 384 34.73 -19.08 -29.88
N VAL A 385 33.96 -20.17 -29.80
CA VAL A 385 32.92 -20.51 -30.80
C VAL A 385 31.56 -19.90 -30.44
N THR A 386 31.27 -19.67 -29.15
CA THR A 386 30.11 -18.88 -28.70
C THR A 386 30.43 -17.38 -28.74
N GLY A 387 30.60 -16.86 -29.95
CA GLY A 387 31.02 -15.48 -30.24
C GLY A 387 30.01 -14.36 -29.97
N ASP A 388 28.83 -14.65 -29.40
CA ASP A 388 27.84 -13.63 -29.03
C ASP A 388 27.77 -13.50 -27.50
N VAL A 389 28.88 -13.10 -26.88
CA VAL A 389 28.83 -12.63 -25.49
C VAL A 389 28.38 -11.18 -25.53
N GLU A 390 27.07 -10.95 -25.39
CA GLU A 390 26.53 -9.61 -25.10
C GLU A 390 27.31 -9.03 -23.91
N SER A 391 28.02 -7.92 -24.14
CA SER A 391 28.79 -7.27 -23.10
C SER A 391 27.85 -6.85 -21.97
N LEU A 392 28.35 -6.80 -20.72
CA LEU A 392 27.54 -6.35 -19.59
C LEU A 392 26.95 -4.96 -19.86
N GLU A 393 27.74 -4.06 -20.47
CA GLU A 393 27.32 -2.71 -20.83
C GLU A 393 26.20 -2.70 -21.88
N SER A 394 26.31 -3.52 -22.94
CA SER A 394 25.28 -3.63 -23.97
C SER A 394 23.98 -4.22 -23.42
N TRP A 395 24.06 -5.20 -22.53
CA TRP A 395 22.89 -5.76 -21.85
C TRP A 395 22.23 -4.75 -20.89
N LEU A 396 23.03 -3.95 -20.16
CA LEU A 396 22.51 -2.90 -19.28
C LEU A 396 21.81 -1.78 -20.08
N GLU A 397 22.36 -1.40 -21.24
CA GLU A 397 21.71 -0.46 -22.15
C GLU A 397 20.38 -1.01 -22.67
N LYS A 398 20.36 -2.28 -23.09
CA LYS A 398 19.13 -2.99 -23.47
C LYS A 398 18.11 -3.03 -22.33
N LEU A 399 18.55 -3.22 -21.08
CA LEU A 399 17.66 -3.15 -19.92
C LEU A 399 17.07 -1.75 -19.73
N GLU A 400 17.85 -0.68 -19.89
CA GLU A 400 17.32 0.68 -19.80
C GLU A 400 16.27 0.97 -20.90
N THR A 401 16.42 0.36 -22.09
CA THR A 401 15.36 0.44 -23.13
C THR A 401 14.06 -0.27 -22.74
N ALA A 402 14.07 -1.18 -21.75
CA ALA A 402 12.86 -1.84 -21.27
C ALA A 402 11.84 -0.87 -20.69
N LYS A 403 12.27 0.32 -20.23
CA LYS A 403 11.35 1.39 -19.80
C LYS A 403 10.42 1.85 -20.92
N GLN A 404 10.88 1.77 -22.18
CA GLN A 404 10.11 2.15 -23.36
C GLN A 404 9.32 0.98 -23.96
N ALA A 405 9.50 -0.24 -23.43
CA ALA A 405 8.81 -1.40 -23.94
C ALA A 405 7.32 -1.35 -23.57
N GLN A 406 6.47 -1.76 -24.51
CA GLN A 406 5.04 -1.85 -24.29
C GLN A 406 4.75 -2.81 -23.11
N GLY A 407 3.98 -2.33 -22.14
CA GLY A 407 3.59 -3.12 -20.95
C GLY A 407 4.47 -2.92 -19.72
N TYR A 408 5.58 -2.18 -19.78
CA TYR A 408 6.38 -1.85 -18.59
C TYR A 408 5.57 -1.04 -17.56
N ASP A 409 4.86 0.00 -18.02
CA ASP A 409 4.03 0.84 -17.13
C ASP A 409 2.90 0.04 -16.49
N GLN A 410 2.29 -0.88 -17.25
CA GLN A 410 1.28 -1.80 -16.71
C GLN A 410 1.90 -2.74 -15.66
N LEU A 411 3.05 -3.34 -15.94
CA LEU A 411 3.74 -4.20 -14.99
C LEU A 411 4.10 -3.46 -13.69
N LEU A 412 4.58 -2.22 -13.82
CA LEU A 412 4.93 -1.38 -12.68
C LEU A 412 3.68 -1.02 -11.86
N PHE A 413 2.57 -0.70 -12.53
CA PHE A 413 1.29 -0.47 -11.88
C PHE A 413 0.79 -1.72 -11.14
N GLU A 414 0.85 -2.90 -11.76
CA GLU A 414 0.44 -4.14 -11.10
C GLU A 414 1.32 -4.46 -9.87
N MET A 415 2.63 -4.20 -9.94
CA MET A 415 3.52 -4.36 -8.79
C MET A 415 3.14 -3.40 -7.65
N HIS A 416 2.81 -2.15 -7.97
CA HIS A 416 2.30 -1.17 -7.02
C HIS A 416 1.00 -1.67 -6.38
N TYR A 417 0.04 -2.10 -7.20
CA TYR A 417 -1.25 -2.60 -6.76
C TYR A 417 -1.12 -3.79 -5.81
N VAL A 418 -0.37 -4.84 -6.20
CA VAL A 418 -0.15 -6.03 -5.37
C VAL A 418 0.52 -5.65 -4.04
N THR A 419 1.45 -4.69 -4.06
CA THR A 419 2.12 -4.22 -2.86
C THR A 419 1.15 -3.51 -1.91
N ASP A 420 0.29 -2.64 -2.43
CA ASP A 420 -0.72 -1.93 -1.64
C ASP A 420 -1.74 -2.90 -1.01
N GLU A 421 -2.18 -3.91 -1.77
CA GLU A 421 -3.06 -4.97 -1.27
C GLU A 421 -2.40 -5.78 -0.14
N LEU A 422 -1.14 -6.17 -0.31
CA LEU A 422 -0.35 -6.82 0.74
C LEU A 422 -0.23 -5.92 1.98
N VAL A 423 0.02 -4.62 1.83
CA VAL A 423 0.08 -3.66 2.97
C VAL A 423 -1.27 -3.58 3.67
N TYR A 424 -2.35 -3.39 2.90
CA TYR A 424 -3.70 -3.23 3.43
C TYR A 424 -4.09 -4.42 4.30
N TYR A 425 -3.89 -5.63 3.79
CA TYR A 425 -4.24 -6.86 4.50
C TYR A 425 -3.24 -7.22 5.60
N ALA A 426 -1.93 -7.05 5.42
CA ALA A 426 -0.94 -7.34 6.47
C ALA A 426 -1.08 -6.42 7.69
N LEU A 427 -1.60 -5.20 7.53
CA LEU A 427 -1.92 -4.31 8.65
C LEU A 427 -3.13 -4.76 9.48
N ARG A 428 -3.90 -5.74 8.99
CA ARG A 428 -5.14 -6.25 9.58
C ARG A 428 -5.10 -7.75 9.89
N ASP A 429 -4.08 -8.44 9.42
CA ASP A 429 -3.90 -9.88 9.55
C ASP A 429 -3.22 -10.25 10.90
N PRO A 430 -3.95 -10.88 11.83
CA PRO A 430 -3.35 -11.50 13.02
C PRO A 430 -2.63 -12.83 12.73
N SER A 431 -2.86 -13.47 11.58
CA SER A 431 -2.47 -14.87 11.28
C SER A 431 -1.15 -15.03 10.52
N GLU A 432 -0.46 -13.93 10.21
CA GLU A 432 0.86 -13.85 9.55
C GLU A 432 0.92 -14.41 8.13
N ALA A 433 -0.19 -14.93 7.61
CA ALA A 433 -0.28 -15.52 6.28
C ALA A 433 0.03 -14.51 5.18
N VAL A 434 -0.38 -13.25 5.35
CA VAL A 434 -0.10 -12.21 4.36
C VAL A 434 1.40 -11.90 4.28
N ILE A 435 2.14 -12.03 5.39
CA ILE A 435 3.59 -11.82 5.41
C ILE A 435 4.31 -12.97 4.70
N GLU A 436 3.85 -14.20 4.88
CA GLU A 436 4.37 -15.36 4.12
C GLU A 436 4.14 -15.17 2.61
N LEU A 437 2.97 -14.70 2.21
CA LEU A 437 2.68 -14.41 0.81
C LEU A 437 3.56 -13.27 0.26
N ALA A 438 3.81 -12.22 1.04
CA ALA A 438 4.76 -11.18 0.69
C ALA A 438 6.18 -11.74 0.52
N ASN A 439 6.61 -12.66 1.39
CA ASN A 439 7.89 -13.37 1.24
C ASN A 439 7.97 -14.13 -0.09
N VAL A 440 6.91 -14.82 -0.49
CA VAL A 440 6.85 -15.54 -1.77
C VAL A 440 6.95 -14.56 -2.95
N LEU A 441 6.14 -13.50 -2.95
CA LEU A 441 6.15 -12.48 -4.00
C LEU A 441 7.55 -11.88 -4.20
N TYR A 442 8.12 -11.30 -3.14
CA TYR A 442 9.41 -10.62 -3.24
C TYR A 442 10.55 -11.60 -3.49
N SER A 443 10.50 -12.80 -2.91
CA SER A 443 11.50 -13.83 -3.23
C SER A 443 11.45 -14.23 -4.69
N PHE A 444 10.27 -14.38 -5.29
CA PHE A 444 10.14 -14.71 -6.71
C PHE A 444 10.67 -13.59 -7.61
N VAL A 445 10.24 -12.34 -7.35
CA VAL A 445 10.67 -11.16 -8.11
C VAL A 445 12.19 -11.01 -8.07
N PHE A 446 12.81 -11.06 -6.90
CA PHE A 446 14.25 -10.83 -6.76
C PHE A 446 15.12 -12.06 -7.02
N LYS A 447 14.56 -13.28 -7.07
CA LYS A 447 15.26 -14.47 -7.61
C LYS A 447 15.25 -14.51 -9.13
N HIS A 448 14.46 -13.67 -9.80
CA HIS A 448 14.46 -13.61 -11.26
C HIS A 448 15.86 -13.25 -11.78
N SER A 449 16.22 -13.79 -12.94
CA SER A 449 17.58 -13.69 -13.50
C SER A 449 18.06 -12.24 -13.70
N ILE A 450 17.13 -11.31 -13.91
CA ILE A 450 17.44 -9.88 -14.03
C ILE A 450 18.01 -9.27 -12.75
N PHE A 451 17.62 -9.77 -11.57
CA PHE A 451 18.11 -9.31 -10.26
C PHE A 451 19.22 -10.20 -9.73
N SER A 452 19.12 -11.51 -9.99
CA SER A 452 20.07 -12.53 -9.56
C SER A 452 21.51 -12.20 -9.96
N GLU A 453 21.74 -11.64 -11.15
CA GLU A 453 23.09 -11.21 -11.58
C GLU A 453 23.71 -10.22 -10.59
N PHE A 454 22.99 -9.16 -10.22
CA PHE A 454 23.45 -8.13 -9.28
C PHE A 454 23.61 -8.69 -7.86
N ILE A 455 22.66 -9.53 -7.44
CA ILE A 455 22.66 -10.14 -6.12
C ILE A 455 23.88 -11.07 -5.97
N HIS A 456 24.19 -11.90 -6.97
CA HIS A 456 25.37 -12.79 -6.95
C HIS A 456 26.68 -12.01 -6.89
N HIS A 457 26.83 -10.95 -7.69
CA HIS A 457 28.02 -10.08 -7.61
C HIS A 457 28.18 -9.45 -6.23
N ALA A 458 27.09 -9.04 -5.57
CA ALA A 458 27.15 -8.51 -4.21
C ALA A 458 27.58 -9.57 -3.16
N PHE A 459 27.22 -10.85 -3.36
CA PHE A 459 27.67 -11.93 -2.50
C PHE A 459 29.16 -12.25 -2.70
N ASP A 460 29.67 -12.20 -3.93
CA ASP A 460 31.08 -12.51 -4.25
C ASP A 460 32.04 -11.34 -3.94
N SER A 461 31.58 -10.08 -4.06
CA SER A 461 32.34 -8.88 -3.70
C SER A 461 32.67 -8.77 -2.20
N SER A 462 32.03 -9.57 -1.33
CA SER A 462 32.45 -9.67 0.08
C SER A 462 33.83 -10.34 0.23
N ARG A 463 34.35 -10.97 -0.84
CA ARG A 463 35.64 -11.68 -0.86
C ARG A 463 36.67 -11.07 -1.82
N SER A 464 36.28 -10.11 -2.68
CA SER A 464 37.19 -9.47 -3.64
C SER A 464 36.84 -7.99 -3.82
N ASN A 465 37.85 -7.11 -3.96
CA ASN A 465 37.72 -5.67 -4.23
C ASN A 465 37.08 -5.34 -5.61
N ALA A 466 36.24 -6.23 -6.15
CA ALA A 466 35.56 -6.03 -7.41
C ALA A 466 34.47 -4.95 -7.28
N HIS A 467 34.44 -4.04 -8.25
CA HIS A 467 33.41 -3.00 -8.37
C HIS A 467 32.01 -3.64 -8.40
N ILE A 468 31.18 -3.32 -7.41
CA ILE A 468 29.77 -3.73 -7.38
C ILE A 468 29.06 -3.02 -8.54
N PRO A 469 28.46 -3.75 -9.49
CA PRO A 469 27.73 -3.12 -10.59
C PRO A 469 26.53 -2.35 -10.06
N VAL A 470 26.39 -1.09 -10.48
CA VAL A 470 25.23 -0.25 -10.12
C VAL A 470 24.00 -0.78 -10.85
N MET A 471 22.91 -0.97 -10.12
CA MET A 471 21.67 -1.49 -10.69
C MET A 471 21.02 -0.47 -11.65
N PRO A 472 20.52 -0.90 -12.82
CA PRO A 472 19.76 -0.05 -13.74
C PRO A 472 18.60 0.67 -13.07
N ARG A 473 18.32 1.90 -13.52
CA ARG A 473 17.25 2.74 -12.98
C ARG A 473 15.87 2.13 -13.25
N VAL A 474 15.73 1.38 -14.34
CA VAL A 474 14.49 0.65 -14.68
C VAL A 474 14.09 -0.40 -13.63
N LEU A 475 15.04 -0.90 -12.84
CA LEU A 475 14.78 -1.90 -11.79
C LEU A 475 14.58 -1.27 -10.40
N ALA A 476 14.98 -0.02 -10.22
CA ALA A 476 14.86 0.70 -8.96
C ALA A 476 13.42 0.77 -8.41
N PRO A 477 12.36 0.95 -9.23
CA PRO A 477 10.99 1.00 -8.73
C PRO A 477 10.55 -0.27 -7.99
N PHE A 478 11.02 -1.45 -8.40
CA PHE A 478 10.68 -2.73 -7.74
C PHE A 478 11.31 -2.83 -6.34
N VAL A 479 12.55 -2.38 -6.18
CA VAL A 479 13.20 -2.25 -4.86
C VAL A 479 12.51 -1.16 -4.02
N GLY A 480 12.02 -0.12 -4.68
CA GLY A 480 11.15 0.89 -4.10
C GLY A 480 9.87 0.31 -3.50
N GLN A 481 9.23 -0.65 -4.16
CA GLN A 481 8.03 -1.32 -3.63
C GLN A 481 8.31 -2.18 -2.40
N LEU A 482 9.41 -2.95 -2.41
CA LEU A 482 9.85 -3.69 -1.21
C LEU A 482 10.09 -2.73 -0.04
N THR A 483 10.74 -1.60 -0.31
CA THR A 483 10.95 -0.55 0.68
C THR A 483 9.64 0.05 1.17
N HIS A 484 8.72 0.31 0.26
CA HIS A 484 7.39 0.81 0.58
C HIS A 484 6.65 -0.16 1.50
N PHE A 485 6.58 -1.44 1.17
CA PHE A 485 5.99 -2.47 2.04
C PHE A 485 6.60 -2.48 3.44
N LEU A 486 7.93 -2.58 3.54
CA LEU A 486 8.63 -2.67 4.83
C LEU A 486 8.53 -1.39 5.68
N SER A 487 8.32 -0.23 5.06
CA SER A 487 8.15 1.04 5.76
C SER A 487 6.85 1.10 6.59
N TYR A 488 5.88 0.22 6.33
CA TYR A 488 4.67 0.10 7.18
C TYR A 488 4.90 -0.73 8.43
N PHE A 489 5.92 -1.58 8.47
CA PHE A 489 6.18 -2.56 9.53
C PHE A 489 7.49 -2.28 10.28
N PRO A 490 7.58 -1.24 11.12
CA PRO A 490 8.82 -0.83 11.78
C PRO A 490 9.41 -1.87 12.75
N GLU A 491 8.71 -2.96 12.99
CA GLU A 491 9.17 -4.03 13.88
C GLU A 491 10.28 -4.86 13.23
N HIS A 492 11.41 -5.00 13.92
CA HIS A 492 12.46 -5.94 13.58
C HIS A 492 12.14 -7.33 14.17
N THR A 493 11.00 -7.89 13.75
CA THR A 493 10.64 -9.26 14.09
C THR A 493 11.28 -10.21 13.08
N GLU A 494 11.67 -11.41 13.50
CA GLU A 494 12.29 -12.45 12.65
C GLU A 494 11.53 -12.69 11.33
N ARG A 495 10.19 -12.53 11.36
CA ARG A 495 9.28 -12.67 10.21
C ARG A 495 9.59 -11.75 9.04
N PHE A 496 10.11 -10.56 9.32
CA PHE A 496 10.55 -9.60 8.30
C PHE A 496 12.07 -9.68 8.05
N GLY A 497 12.79 -10.56 8.77
CA GLY A 497 14.24 -10.67 8.72
C GLY A 497 14.76 -10.90 7.31
N ALA A 498 14.20 -11.89 6.60
CA ALA A 498 14.57 -12.21 5.23
C ALA A 498 14.34 -11.02 4.26
N LEU A 499 13.19 -10.35 4.35
CA LEU A 499 12.88 -9.19 3.51
C LEU A 499 13.77 -7.98 3.82
N ARG A 500 14.10 -7.76 5.10
CA ARG A 500 14.98 -6.67 5.53
C ARG A 500 16.43 -6.91 5.12
N GLU A 501 16.89 -8.16 5.20
CA GLU A 501 18.21 -8.54 4.70
C GLU A 501 18.29 -8.33 3.18
N LEU A 502 17.26 -8.77 2.45
CA LEU A 502 17.14 -8.55 1.01
C LEU A 502 17.11 -7.06 0.66
N GLN A 503 16.31 -6.26 1.37
CA GLN A 503 16.25 -4.81 1.22
C GLN A 503 17.60 -4.15 1.45
N THR A 504 18.31 -4.54 2.52
CA THR A 504 19.62 -3.96 2.86
C THR A 504 20.63 -4.23 1.74
N LYS A 505 20.64 -5.44 1.18
CA LYS A 505 21.52 -5.80 0.06
C LYS A 505 21.18 -5.03 -1.21
N LEU A 506 19.90 -5.01 -1.59
CA LEU A 506 19.44 -4.34 -2.81
C LEU A 506 19.66 -2.82 -2.75
N ARG A 507 19.53 -2.21 -1.57
CA ARG A 507 19.75 -0.76 -1.38
C ARG A 507 21.19 -0.34 -1.66
N VAL A 508 22.19 -1.16 -1.33
CA VAL A 508 23.61 -0.84 -1.61
C VAL A 508 23.87 -0.74 -3.12
N MET A 509 23.08 -1.45 -3.93
CA MET A 509 23.23 -1.51 -5.38
C MET A 509 22.42 -0.43 -6.12
N LEU A 510 21.53 0.28 -5.42
CA LEU A 510 20.79 1.37 -6.03
C LEU A 510 21.73 2.54 -6.34
N PRO A 511 21.58 3.17 -7.53
CA PRO A 511 22.26 4.43 -7.78
C PRO A 511 21.86 5.43 -6.68
N LYS A 512 22.84 6.14 -6.10
CA LYS A 512 22.59 7.19 -5.09
C LYS A 512 21.48 8.11 -5.60
N TRP A 513 20.31 7.99 -5.00
CA TRP A 513 19.10 8.63 -5.48
C TRP A 513 19.09 10.05 -4.94
N ASN A 514 19.27 11.04 -5.81
CA ASN A 514 18.98 12.42 -5.42
C ASN A 514 17.45 12.58 -5.45
N HIS A 515 16.81 12.65 -4.28
CA HIS A 515 15.35 12.81 -4.08
C HIS A 515 14.72 14.05 -4.76
N SER A 516 15.47 14.82 -5.53
CA SER A 516 15.02 16.04 -6.21
C SER A 516 14.46 15.82 -7.63
N ARG A 517 14.44 14.59 -8.17
CA ARG A 517 13.98 14.34 -9.55
C ARG A 517 13.19 13.03 -9.70
N THR A 518 12.03 12.93 -9.05
CA THR A 518 10.98 11.98 -9.44
C THR A 518 9.95 12.71 -10.30
N HIS A 519 10.29 12.92 -11.57
CA HIS A 519 9.32 13.05 -12.65
C HIS A 519 9.62 11.92 -13.64
N ALA A 520 8.88 10.83 -13.50
CA ALA A 520 8.57 9.85 -14.54
C ALA A 520 7.50 8.92 -13.99
#